data_AF-A0A7S0YTV5-F1
#
_entry.id   AF-A0A7S0YTV5-F1
#
_cell.length_a   1.000
_cell.length_b   1.000
_cell.length_c   1.000
_cell.angle_alpha   90.00
_cell.angle_beta   90.00
_cell.angle_gamma   90.00
#
_symmetry.space_group_name_H-M   'P 1'
#
loop_
_entity.id
_entity.type
_entity.pdbx_description
1 polymer ?
#
loop_
_entity_poly.entity_id
_entity_poly.type
_entity_poly.pdbx_seq_one_letter_code
_entity_poly.pdbx_strand_id
1 'polypeptide(L)'
;VDAVLDLSMDPESSPMKTLILQYDERRRPNSTDPRNAHDESNEEQKSEESMMEKRAPVNETEDDHHSFAFPAVSIPVKNCKVSRDGLLTELGRALIFCEEHVTRGRHVLLVDESGLDSSVCVAVALLISSYLYSSNEKIDKTVVRKCLAYVSSYYPQARPTRGMLRQVFNFFFNASNEDTELVRETN
;
A
#
# COMPACT_ATOMS: atom_id res chain seq x y z
N VAL A 1 -45.10 26.86 20.70
CA VAL A 1 -45.03 25.93 19.56
C VAL A 1 -43.62 26.07 18.95
N ASP A 2 -42.59 25.82 19.74
CA ASP A 2 -42.00 24.49 20.03
C ASP A 2 -41.43 23.89 18.73
N ALA A 3 -40.10 23.85 18.58
CA ALA A 3 -39.25 22.69 18.92
C ALA A 3 -39.77 21.43 18.19
N VAL A 4 -39.03 20.75 17.33
CA VAL A 4 -37.81 19.99 17.63
C VAL A 4 -37.29 19.45 16.29
N LEU A 5 -36.07 19.81 15.88
CA LEU A 5 -35.26 18.94 15.02
C LEU A 5 -34.19 18.36 15.94
N ASP A 6 -34.59 17.29 16.63
CA ASP A 6 -33.68 16.39 17.33
C ASP A 6 -32.99 15.53 16.28
N LEU A 7 -31.93 16.07 15.70
CA LEU A 7 -30.93 15.26 15.02
C LEU A 7 -29.99 14.77 16.11
N SER A 8 -30.40 13.71 16.81
CA SER A 8 -29.49 12.88 17.60
C SER A 8 -28.50 12.21 16.64
N MET A 9 -27.49 12.95 16.20
CA MET A 9 -26.27 12.32 15.71
C MET A 9 -25.59 11.69 16.92
N ASP A 10 -25.69 10.37 17.02
CA ASP A 10 -24.90 9.59 17.97
C ASP A 10 -23.43 9.99 17.86
N PRO A 11 -22.80 10.52 18.93
CA PRO A 11 -21.39 10.88 18.92
C PRO A 11 -20.45 9.67 18.82
N GLU A 12 -20.99 8.44 18.84
CA GLU A 12 -20.25 7.20 18.54
C GLU A 12 -20.24 6.83 17.05
N SER A 13 -21.06 7.47 16.21
CA SER A 13 -21.06 7.24 14.75
C SER A 13 -19.96 8.07 14.07
N SER A 14 -18.71 7.84 14.48
CA SER A 14 -17.57 8.34 13.71
C SER A 14 -17.43 7.48 12.45
N PRO A 15 -17.35 8.07 11.24
CA PRO A 15 -17.30 7.29 10.01
C PRO A 15 -16.10 6.33 10.06
N MET A 16 -16.34 5.04 9.81
CA MET A 16 -15.28 4.05 9.67
C MET A 16 -14.36 4.51 8.54
N LYS A 17 -13.07 4.70 8.84
CA LYS A 17 -12.09 4.94 7.77
C LYS A 17 -11.78 3.61 7.11
N THR A 18 -11.76 3.60 5.80
CA THR A 18 -11.40 2.42 5.02
C THR A 18 -9.96 2.55 4.54
N LEU A 19 -9.14 1.54 4.82
CA LEU A 19 -7.87 1.34 4.15
C LEU A 19 -8.11 0.41 2.96
N ILE A 20 -7.77 0.87 1.76
CA ILE A 20 -7.84 0.09 0.53
C ILE A 20 -6.43 -0.37 0.17
N LEU A 21 -6.27 -1.67 0.00
CA LEU A 21 -5.06 -2.30 -0.49
C LEU A 21 -5.34 -2.80 -1.90
N GLN A 22 -4.58 -2.33 -2.89
CA GLN A 22 -4.81 -2.67 -4.30
C GLN A 22 -3.48 -3.07 -4.93
N TYR A 23 -3.42 -4.01 -5.88
CA TYR A 23 -2.17 -4.31 -6.57
C TYR A 23 -2.27 -4.24 -8.09
N ASP A 24 -1.15 -3.96 -8.75
CA ASP A 24 -1.05 -3.93 -10.20
C ASP A 24 -0.52 -5.28 -10.75
N GLU A 25 -1.29 -5.90 -11.64
CA GLU A 25 -0.90 -7.13 -12.35
C GLU A 25 0.07 -6.90 -13.51
N ARG A 26 0.19 -5.66 -14.02
CA ARG A 26 0.90 -5.35 -15.27
C ARG A 26 2.40 -5.21 -15.11
N ARG A 27 2.89 -5.06 -13.89
CA ARG A 27 4.34 -5.00 -13.60
C ARG A 27 4.83 -6.34 -13.06
N ARG A 28 5.03 -7.31 -13.96
CA ARG A 28 5.96 -8.41 -13.68
C ARG A 28 7.39 -7.85 -13.79
N PRO A 29 8.33 -8.17 -12.89
CA PRO A 29 9.73 -7.85 -13.09
C PRO A 29 10.26 -8.74 -14.23
N ASN A 30 10.05 -8.33 -15.48
CA ASN A 30 10.81 -8.86 -16.60
C ASN A 30 12.23 -8.31 -16.49
N SER A 31 13.13 -9.20 -16.07
CA SER A 31 14.53 -9.24 -16.48
C SER A 31 14.69 -8.78 -17.94
N THR A 32 15.75 -8.01 -18.20
CA THR A 32 16.18 -7.32 -19.44
C THR A 32 15.63 -5.91 -19.67
N ASP A 33 16.34 -4.91 -19.14
CA ASP A 33 16.30 -3.52 -19.64
C ASP A 33 17.18 -3.45 -20.91
N PRO A 34 16.62 -3.20 -22.10
CA PRO A 34 17.38 -3.19 -23.36
C PRO A 34 18.08 -1.84 -23.63
N ARG A 35 18.14 -0.92 -22.67
CA ARG A 35 18.73 0.43 -22.89
C ARG A 35 20.25 0.49 -22.83
N ASN A 36 20.95 -0.64 -22.91
CA ASN A 36 22.40 -0.66 -22.96
C ASN A 36 22.94 -1.74 -23.91
N ALA A 37 22.57 -1.65 -25.19
CA ALA A 37 23.24 -2.38 -26.26
C ALA A 37 23.16 -1.61 -27.59
N HIS A 38 24.32 -1.41 -28.20
CA HIS A 38 24.62 -0.99 -29.57
C HIS A 38 24.76 0.50 -29.90
N ASP A 39 26.01 0.94 -29.75
CA ASP A 39 26.75 1.71 -30.76
C ASP A 39 27.17 0.79 -31.95
N GLU A 40 27.54 1.42 -33.07
CA GLU A 40 28.04 0.92 -34.37
C GLU A 40 27.03 0.69 -35.53
N SER A 41 26.91 1.75 -36.35
CA SER A 41 26.98 1.82 -37.83
C SER A 41 26.45 0.67 -38.71
N ASN A 42 25.58 0.97 -39.70
CA ASN A 42 26.01 1.18 -41.11
C ASN A 42 24.87 1.60 -42.08
N GLU A 43 25.28 2.31 -43.14
CA GLU A 43 24.72 2.65 -44.48
C GLU A 43 23.75 1.61 -45.10
N GLU A 44 22.88 1.84 -46.10
CA GLU A 44 22.68 2.87 -47.14
C GLU A 44 21.31 2.59 -47.85
N GLN A 45 20.66 3.67 -48.31
CA GLN A 45 19.87 3.86 -49.56
C GLN A 45 18.75 2.90 -50.05
N LYS A 46 17.62 3.52 -50.47
CA LYS A 46 16.98 3.49 -51.83
C LYS A 46 15.48 3.85 -51.74
N SER A 47 15.10 5.12 -51.92
CA SER A 47 14.49 5.74 -53.13
C SER A 47 13.21 5.03 -53.66
N GLU A 48 12.05 5.68 -53.53
CA GLU A 48 11.11 6.14 -54.61
C GLU A 48 9.75 5.44 -54.37
N GLU A 49 8.54 5.93 -54.64
CA GLU A 49 7.93 7.19 -55.04
C GLU A 49 6.40 6.90 -55.11
N SER A 50 5.55 7.94 -55.00
CA SER A 50 4.21 8.04 -55.62
C SER A 50 2.93 7.46 -54.96
N MET A 51 2.10 8.43 -54.51
CA MET A 51 0.67 8.68 -54.82
C MET A 51 -0.50 7.85 -54.26
N MET A 52 -1.60 8.60 -54.03
CA MET A 52 -2.99 8.28 -53.64
C MET A 52 -3.21 8.12 -52.14
N GLU A 53 -3.55 9.20 -51.43
CA GLU A 53 -4.91 9.77 -51.37
C GLU A 53 -6.00 8.73 -51.13
N LYS A 54 -6.39 8.59 -49.87
CA LYS A 54 -7.78 8.40 -49.39
C LYS A 54 -7.82 8.64 -47.88
N ARG A 55 -8.24 9.84 -47.49
CA ARG A 55 -8.66 10.16 -46.12
C ARG A 55 -9.89 9.30 -45.80
N ALA A 56 -9.70 8.29 -44.96
CA ALA A 56 -10.79 7.61 -44.26
C ALA A 56 -11.21 8.46 -43.04
N PRO A 57 -12.49 8.45 -42.64
CA PRO A 57 -12.99 9.31 -41.58
C PRO A 57 -12.37 8.91 -40.23
N VAL A 58 -12.05 9.93 -39.44
CA VAL A 58 -11.72 9.81 -38.02
C VAL A 58 -12.94 9.20 -37.33
N ASN A 59 -12.86 7.91 -36.99
CA ASN A 59 -13.80 7.30 -36.07
C ASN A 59 -13.36 7.71 -34.65
N GLU A 60 -13.96 8.79 -34.16
CA GLU A 60 -14.04 9.11 -32.72
C GLU A 60 -15.04 8.14 -32.08
N THR A 61 -14.58 6.98 -31.64
CA THR A 61 -15.31 6.00 -30.80
C THR A 61 -14.29 4.90 -30.51
N GLU A 62 -13.89 4.56 -29.29
CA GLU A 62 -14.51 4.66 -27.99
C GLU A 62 -13.40 4.86 -26.95
N ASP A 63 -13.64 5.72 -25.96
CA ASP A 63 -12.90 5.65 -24.70
C ASP A 63 -13.11 4.25 -24.13
N ASP A 64 -12.11 3.37 -24.34
CA ASP A 64 -11.94 2.14 -23.59
C ASP A 64 -11.71 2.52 -22.12
N HIS A 65 -12.79 2.86 -21.43
CA HIS A 65 -12.93 2.66 -20.00
C HIS A 65 -12.93 1.15 -19.75
N HIS A 66 -11.81 0.49 -20.03
CA HIS A 66 -11.46 -0.74 -19.37
C HIS A 66 -11.49 -0.43 -17.88
N SER A 67 -12.56 -0.85 -17.22
CA SER A 67 -12.64 -0.97 -15.78
C SER A 67 -11.57 -1.98 -15.38
N PHE A 68 -10.34 -1.52 -15.26
CA PHE A 68 -9.24 -2.26 -14.67
C PHE A 68 -9.57 -2.36 -13.18
N ALA A 69 -10.47 -3.28 -12.84
CA ALA A 69 -10.76 -3.66 -11.47
C ALA A 69 -9.54 -4.43 -10.98
N PHE A 70 -8.53 -3.69 -10.53
CA PHE A 70 -7.43 -4.25 -9.78
C PHE A 70 -7.99 -4.91 -8.53
N PRO A 71 -7.59 -6.15 -8.19
CA PRO A 71 -8.09 -6.79 -6.99
C PRO A 71 -7.72 -5.95 -5.77
N ALA A 72 -8.74 -5.57 -5.01
CA ALA A 72 -8.62 -4.68 -3.87
C ALA A 72 -9.23 -5.31 -2.62
N VAL A 73 -8.55 -5.14 -1.49
CA VAL A 73 -9.07 -5.50 -0.16
C VAL A 73 -9.36 -4.22 0.60
N SER A 74 -10.59 -4.11 1.09
CA SER A 74 -11.03 -3.06 1.98
C SER A 74 -10.90 -3.53 3.43
N ILE A 75 -10.15 -2.78 4.22
CA ILE A 75 -9.92 -3.04 5.64
C ILE A 75 -10.50 -1.88 6.46
N PRO A 76 -11.46 -2.15 7.37
CA PRO A 76 -12.03 -1.11 8.20
C PRO A 76 -11.04 -0.74 9.31
N VAL A 77 -10.38 0.42 9.20
CA VAL A 77 -9.44 0.90 10.21
C VAL A 77 -10.06 2.09 10.93
N LYS A 78 -10.45 1.91 12.19
CA LYS A 78 -10.92 3.04 13.01
C LYS A 78 -9.75 3.95 13.38
N ASN A 79 -10.00 5.27 13.41
CA ASN A 79 -9.00 6.22 13.87
C ASN A 79 -8.60 5.93 15.33
N CYS A 80 -7.33 6.15 15.69
CA CYS A 80 -6.83 5.90 17.04
C CYS A 80 -7.53 6.71 18.15
N LYS A 81 -8.21 7.81 17.80
CA LYS A 81 -9.06 8.59 18.72
C LYS A 81 -10.38 7.90 19.05
N VAL A 82 -10.87 7.06 18.15
CA VAL A 82 -12.17 6.36 18.25
C VAL A 82 -11.97 4.93 18.78
N SER A 83 -10.94 4.22 18.32
CA SER A 83 -10.56 2.91 18.84
C SER A 83 -9.05 2.83 18.97
N ARG A 84 -8.58 2.44 20.15
CA ARG A 84 -7.14 2.43 20.50
C ARG A 84 -6.39 1.24 19.91
N ASP A 85 -7.12 0.34 19.27
CA ASP A 85 -6.70 -0.96 18.76
C ASP A 85 -7.17 -1.24 17.31
N GLY A 86 -7.89 -0.32 16.67
CA GLY A 86 -8.52 -0.59 15.37
C GLY A 86 -7.55 -0.88 14.22
N LEU A 87 -6.34 -0.30 14.25
CA LEU A 87 -5.28 -0.73 13.32
C LEU A 87 -4.62 -2.01 13.81
N LEU A 88 -4.37 -2.13 15.12
CA LEU A 88 -3.72 -3.30 15.73
C LEU A 88 -4.43 -4.60 15.36
N THR A 89 -5.76 -4.64 15.43
CA THR A 89 -6.57 -5.83 15.14
C THR A 89 -6.55 -6.23 13.66
N GLU A 90 -6.46 -5.25 12.76
CA GLU A 90 -6.51 -5.48 11.31
C GLU A 90 -5.12 -5.61 10.67
N LEU A 91 -4.05 -5.27 11.40
CA LEU A 91 -2.71 -5.19 10.83
C LEU A 91 -2.22 -6.53 10.28
N GLY A 92 -2.54 -7.64 10.96
CA GLY A 92 -2.18 -8.98 10.47
C GLY A 92 -2.81 -9.30 9.12
N ARG A 93 -4.10 -8.99 8.94
CA ARG A 93 -4.80 -9.18 7.66
C ARG A 93 -4.21 -8.30 6.56
N ALA A 94 -3.87 -7.05 6.88
CA ALA A 94 -3.24 -6.14 5.93
C ALA A 94 -1.86 -6.64 5.49
N LEU A 95 -1.04 -7.12 6.43
CA LEU A 95 0.30 -7.64 6.15
C LEU A 95 0.25 -8.91 5.30
N ILE A 96 -0.62 -9.88 5.61
CA ILE A 96 -0.78 -11.10 4.80
C ILE A 96 -1.05 -10.74 3.33
N PHE A 97 -1.99 -9.83 3.07
CA PHE A 97 -2.29 -9.37 1.71
C PHE A 97 -1.07 -8.71 1.05
N CYS A 98 -0.42 -7.79 1.75
CA CYS A 98 0.72 -7.06 1.20
C CYS A 98 1.89 -8.00 0.90
N GLU A 99 2.24 -8.88 1.82
CA GLU A 99 3.33 -9.84 1.68
C GLU A 99 3.06 -10.83 0.55
N GLU A 100 1.84 -11.39 0.47
CA GLU A 100 1.46 -12.30 -0.62
C GLU A 100 1.68 -11.67 -2.00
N HIS A 101 1.38 -10.38 -2.16
CA HIS A 101 1.51 -9.70 -3.43
C HIS A 101 2.93 -9.18 -3.70
N VAL A 102 3.60 -8.62 -2.70
CA VAL A 102 4.97 -8.13 -2.82
C VAL A 102 5.95 -9.28 -3.08
N THR A 103 5.80 -10.42 -2.42
CA THR A 103 6.65 -11.61 -2.65
C THR A 103 6.47 -12.20 -4.06
N ARG A 104 5.31 -11.97 -4.70
CA ARG A 104 5.05 -12.29 -6.11
C ARG A 104 5.58 -11.23 -7.09
N GLY A 105 6.32 -10.24 -6.61
CA GLY A 105 6.87 -9.14 -7.41
C GLY A 105 5.83 -8.12 -7.86
N ARG A 106 4.65 -8.07 -7.22
CA ARG A 106 3.58 -7.12 -7.56
C ARG A 106 3.73 -5.84 -6.76
N HIS A 107 3.28 -4.73 -7.35
CA HIS A 107 3.19 -3.46 -6.65
C HIS A 107 1.87 -3.36 -5.91
N VAL A 108 1.91 -3.01 -4.62
CA VAL A 108 0.71 -2.77 -3.79
C VAL A 108 0.58 -1.28 -3.50
N LEU A 109 -0.58 -0.72 -3.79
CA LEU A 109 -1.03 0.62 -3.44
C LEU A 109 -1.78 0.57 -2.10
N LEU A 110 -1.35 1.40 -1.16
CA LEU A 110 -1.97 1.58 0.15
C LEU A 110 -2.71 2.92 0.17
N VAL A 111 -4.02 2.92 0.41
CA VAL A 111 -4.83 4.15 0.40
C VAL A 111 -5.68 4.23 1.66
N ASP A 112 -5.55 5.32 2.40
CA ASP A 112 -6.54 5.75 3.39
C ASP A 112 -7.15 7.09 2.97
N GLU A 113 -8.16 7.56 3.69
CA GLU A 113 -8.85 8.84 3.38
C GLU A 113 -7.92 10.03 3.21
N SER A 114 -6.82 10.06 3.97
CA SER A 114 -5.87 11.19 3.95
C SER A 114 -4.64 10.91 3.09
N GLY A 115 -4.27 9.65 2.90
CA GLY A 115 -2.97 9.27 2.38
C GLY A 115 -1.81 9.54 3.35
N LEU A 116 -2.04 9.93 4.61
CA LEU A 116 -1.00 10.45 5.50
C LEU A 116 -0.79 9.63 6.79
N ASP A 117 -1.75 8.82 7.21
CA ASP A 117 -1.75 8.17 8.54
C ASP A 117 -1.77 6.64 8.47
N SER A 118 -2.94 5.99 8.35
CA SER A 118 -3.05 4.53 8.45
C SER A 118 -2.35 3.80 7.30
N SER A 119 -2.42 4.33 6.08
CA SER A 119 -1.70 3.81 4.92
C SER A 119 -0.18 3.81 5.14
N VAL A 120 0.35 4.90 5.71
CA VAL A 120 1.75 5.03 6.10
C VAL A 120 2.11 4.03 7.21
N CYS A 121 1.25 3.86 8.22
CA CYS A 121 1.49 2.87 9.27
C CYS A 121 1.56 1.44 8.73
N VAL A 122 0.73 1.08 7.75
CA VAL A 122 0.81 -0.24 7.09
C VAL A 122 2.09 -0.36 6.26
N ALA A 123 2.53 0.69 5.56
CA ALA A 123 3.82 0.69 4.87
C ALA A 123 5.00 0.45 5.84
N VAL A 124 4.98 1.12 6.99
CA VAL A 124 5.98 0.93 8.06
C VAL A 124 5.93 -0.49 8.60
N ALA A 125 4.75 -1.04 8.87
CA ALA A 125 4.60 -2.41 9.35
C ALA A 125 5.13 -3.43 8.33
N LEU A 126 4.85 -3.23 7.03
CA LEU A 126 5.33 -4.11 5.97
C LEU A 126 6.86 -4.13 5.89
N LEU A 127 7.52 -2.98 6.05
CA LEU A 127 8.98 -2.92 6.10
C LEU A 127 9.54 -3.69 7.29
N ILE A 128 8.93 -3.56 8.47
CA ILE A 128 9.36 -4.29 9.66
C ILE A 128 9.20 -5.80 9.43
N SER A 129 8.05 -6.22 8.93
CA SER A 129 7.77 -7.63 8.67
C SER A 129 8.71 -8.24 7.63
N SER A 130 8.95 -7.52 6.52
CA SER A 130 9.75 -8.02 5.40
C SER A 130 11.26 -8.02 5.66
N TYR A 131 11.79 -7.09 6.47
CA TYR A 131 13.24 -6.91 6.62
C TYR A 131 13.77 -7.31 8.00
N LEU A 132 12.95 -7.21 9.05
CA LEU A 132 13.43 -7.30 10.44
C LEU A 132 12.80 -8.44 11.22
N TYR A 133 11.60 -8.90 10.84
CA TYR A 133 11.02 -10.09 11.45
C TYR A 133 11.82 -11.35 11.09
N SER A 134 12.35 -11.43 9.85
CA SER A 134 13.20 -12.55 9.43
C SER A 134 14.57 -12.62 10.12
N SER A 135 15.04 -11.54 10.77
CA SER A 135 16.35 -11.49 11.41
C SER A 135 16.35 -11.84 12.91
N ASN A 136 15.20 -12.25 13.48
CA ASN A 136 15.01 -12.43 14.93
C ASN A 136 15.43 -11.19 15.76
N GLU A 137 15.45 -10.01 15.14
CA GLU A 137 15.83 -8.78 15.82
C GLU A 137 14.68 -8.33 16.71
N LYS A 138 14.99 -7.98 17.96
CA LYS A 138 13.98 -7.47 18.88
C LYS A 138 13.43 -6.15 18.38
N ILE A 139 12.16 -6.15 17.97
CA ILE A 139 11.48 -4.96 17.48
C ILE A 139 11.24 -3.99 18.65
N ASP A 140 11.92 -2.85 18.62
CA ASP A 140 11.75 -1.78 19.59
C ASP A 140 11.13 -0.51 18.95
N LYS A 141 10.91 0.53 19.75
CA LYS A 141 10.40 1.82 19.25
C LYS A 141 11.38 2.50 18.29
N THR A 142 12.66 2.16 18.33
CA THR A 142 13.68 2.75 17.46
C THR A 142 13.59 2.17 16.06
N VAL A 143 13.33 0.86 15.93
CA VAL A 143 13.03 0.20 14.66
C VAL A 143 11.85 0.88 13.96
N VAL A 144 10.72 1.04 14.66
CA VAL A 144 9.53 1.71 14.09
C VAL A 144 9.86 3.12 13.60
N ARG A 145 10.67 3.88 14.36
CA ARG A 145 11.10 5.23 13.96
C ARG A 145 12.02 5.23 12.74
N LYS A 146 12.94 4.26 12.63
CA LYS A 146 13.83 4.12 11.46
C LYS A 146 13.03 3.77 10.20
N CYS A 147 12.10 2.82 10.30
CA CYS A 147 11.22 2.47 9.18
C CYS A 147 10.34 3.65 8.77
N LEU A 148 9.80 4.42 9.72
CA LEU A 148 9.09 5.65 9.40
C LEU A 148 10.00 6.67 8.70
N ALA A 149 11.21 6.91 9.20
CA ALA A 149 12.14 7.83 8.55
C ALA A 149 12.47 7.41 7.11
N TYR A 150 12.60 6.10 6.86
CA TYR A 150 12.77 5.55 5.52
C TYR A 150 11.53 5.80 4.64
N VAL A 151 10.32 5.54 5.13
CA VAL A 151 9.09 5.85 4.36
C VAL A 151 9.02 7.36 4.06
N SER A 152 9.32 8.21 5.06
CA SER A 152 9.28 9.66 4.92
C SER A 152 10.33 10.24 3.98
N SER A 153 11.44 9.53 3.69
CA SER A 153 12.41 10.01 2.71
C SER A 153 11.88 9.93 1.27
N TYR A 154 10.98 8.98 0.99
CA TYR A 154 10.30 8.85 -0.30
C TYR A 154 8.93 9.53 -0.31
N TYR A 155 8.27 9.64 0.84
CA TYR A 155 6.96 10.25 0.99
C TYR A 155 6.96 11.30 2.12
N PRO A 156 7.45 12.54 1.84
CA PRO A 156 7.61 13.58 2.86
C PRO A 156 6.32 14.05 3.53
N GLN A 157 5.17 13.78 2.91
CA GLN A 157 3.86 14.14 3.47
C GLN A 157 3.37 13.16 4.53
N ALA A 158 4.07 12.04 4.75
CA ALA A 158 3.77 11.09 5.83
C ALA A 158 3.60 11.80 7.18
N ARG A 159 2.40 11.69 7.76
CA ARG A 159 2.06 12.26 9.07
C ARG A 159 1.31 11.25 9.95
N PRO A 160 1.89 10.06 10.18
CA PRO A 160 1.24 9.09 11.03
C PRO A 160 1.14 9.60 12.45
N THR A 161 -0.04 9.41 13.05
CA THR A 161 -0.28 9.83 14.42
C THR A 161 0.49 8.94 15.39
N ARG A 162 0.91 9.51 16.52
CA ARG A 162 1.62 8.76 17.58
C ARG A 162 0.81 7.54 18.06
N GLY A 163 -0.52 7.66 18.10
CA GLY A 163 -1.42 6.57 18.48
C GLY A 163 -1.35 5.40 17.50
N MET A 164 -1.32 5.67 16.21
CA MET A 164 -1.24 4.65 15.16
C MET A 164 0.13 3.97 15.13
N LEU A 165 1.22 4.73 15.24
CA LEU A 165 2.58 4.15 15.36
C LEU A 165 2.73 3.28 16.61
N ARG A 166 2.06 3.63 17.71
CA ARG A 166 2.04 2.80 18.92
C ARG A 166 1.33 1.47 18.66
N GLN A 167 0.26 1.46 17.87
CA GLN A 167 -0.43 0.23 17.49
C GLN A 167 0.48 -0.67 16.64
N VAL A 168 1.22 -0.11 15.68
CA VAL A 168 2.23 -0.86 14.90
C VAL A 168 3.30 -1.46 15.82
N PHE A 169 3.86 -0.67 16.75
CA PHE A 169 4.83 -1.19 17.72
C PHE A 169 4.26 -2.33 18.56
N ASN A 170 3.04 -2.15 19.09
CA ASN A 170 2.40 -3.15 19.94
C ASN A 170 2.10 -4.46 19.19
N PHE A 171 1.80 -4.40 17.89
CA PHE A 171 1.58 -5.58 17.06
C PHE A 171 2.80 -6.51 17.09
N PHE A 172 3.98 -5.99 16.74
CA PHE A 172 5.21 -6.79 16.73
C PHE A 172 5.70 -7.14 18.13
N PHE A 173 5.51 -6.24 19.10
CA PHE A 173 5.87 -6.52 20.49
C PHE A 173 5.07 -7.70 21.06
N ASN A 174 3.76 -7.74 20.80
CA ASN A 174 2.89 -8.83 21.27
C ASN A 174 3.23 -10.16 20.57
N ALA A 175 3.42 -10.15 19.24
CA ALA A 175 3.82 -11.35 18.50
C ALA A 175 5.11 -11.98 19.05
N SER A 176 6.13 -11.16 19.35
CA SER A 176 7.38 -11.67 19.94
C SER A 176 7.22 -12.30 21.34
N ASN A 177 6.21 -11.87 22.10
CA ASN A 177 5.93 -12.43 23.42
C ASN A 177 5.19 -13.78 23.29
N GLU A 178 4.24 -13.88 22.36
CA GLU A 178 3.52 -15.12 22.06
C GLU A 178 4.48 -16.23 21.59
N ASP A 179 5.43 -15.90 20.71
CA ASP A 179 6.49 -16.82 20.27
C ASP A 179 7.35 -17.33 21.45
N THR A 180 7.58 -16.48 22.45
CA THR A 180 8.36 -16.83 23.65
C THR A 180 7.57 -17.72 24.62
N GLU A 181 6.25 -17.54 24.70
CA GLU A 181 5.37 -18.30 25.60
C GLU A 181 5.17 -19.73 25.09
N LEU A 182 5.00 -19.92 23.77
CA LEU A 182 4.91 -21.24 23.14
C LEU A 182 6.17 -22.10 23.39
N VAL A 183 7.36 -21.51 23.35
CA VAL A 183 8.62 -22.21 23.65
C VAL A 183 8.71 -22.67 25.11
N ARG A 184 8.05 -21.96 26.04
CA ARG A 184 8.04 -22.30 27.48
C ARG A 184 7.05 -23.39 27.82
N GLU A 185 5.95 -23.52 27.09
CA GLU A 185 4.94 -24.57 27.31
C GLU A 185 5.37 -25.94 26.76
N THR A 186 6.32 -25.97 25.83
CA THR A 186 6.86 -27.20 25.21
C THR A 186 8.11 -27.79 25.90
N ASN A 187 8.60 -27.20 26.99
CA ASN A 187 9.76 -27.69 27.77
C ASN A 187 9.39 -27.98 29.23
#